data_AF-A0A2S8B8L9-F1
#
_entry.id   AF-A0A2S8B8L9-F1
#
_cell.length_a   1.000
_cell.length_b   1.000
_cell.length_c   1.000
_cell.angle_alpha   90.00
_cell.angle_beta   90.00
_cell.angle_gamma   90.00
#
_symmetry.space_group_name_H-M   'P 1'
#
loop_
_entity.id
_entity.type
_entity.pdbx_description
1 polymer ?
#
loop_
_entity_poly.entity_id
_entity_poly.type
_entity_poly.pdbx_seq_one_letter_code
_entity_poly.pdbx_strand_id
1 'polypeptide(L)'
;MTRYLPVLMAAALFAAPGAAAADPAAAVDRAPPSKTPSLMTPTEIKAYNEGLPQTHPYYIKCRKTLEIGSLVKKNRVCHTNEQWKVVIAQGSQDARDTAEAMTAKGLNSSN
;
A
#
# COMPACT_ATOMS: atom_id res chain seq x y z
N MET A 1 -33.65 31.79 -40.98
CA MET A 1 -32.70 30.73 -40.58
C MET A 1 -33.34 29.96 -39.44
N THR A 2 -34.15 28.96 -39.77
CA THR A 2 -34.97 28.19 -38.83
C THR A 2 -34.33 26.81 -38.73
N ARG A 3 -33.69 26.50 -37.60
CA ARG A 3 -33.01 25.22 -37.38
C ARG A 3 -34.01 24.19 -36.85
N TYR A 4 -34.05 23.07 -37.56
CA TYR A 4 -34.82 21.85 -37.33
C TYR A 4 -34.66 21.27 -35.91
N LEU A 5 -35.79 20.93 -35.25
CA LEU A 5 -35.89 19.81 -34.30
C LEU A 5 -35.76 18.49 -35.09
N PRO A 6 -35.35 17.32 -34.54
CA PRO A 6 -35.70 16.76 -33.22
C PRO A 6 -34.51 16.05 -32.53
N VAL A 7 -34.63 15.43 -31.35
CA VAL A 7 -34.78 13.98 -31.18
C VAL A 7 -34.99 13.71 -29.69
N LEU A 8 -36.12 13.09 -29.37
CA LEU A 8 -36.35 12.33 -28.14
C LEU A 8 -35.46 11.08 -28.17
N MET A 9 -34.61 10.91 -27.17
CA MET A 9 -33.93 9.64 -26.88
C MET A 9 -34.11 9.35 -25.39
N ALA A 10 -35.12 8.54 -25.10
CA ALA A 10 -35.23 7.81 -23.83
C ALA A 10 -34.25 6.63 -23.88
N ALA A 11 -33.39 6.49 -22.88
CA ALA A 11 -32.59 5.28 -22.71
C ALA A 11 -32.27 5.01 -21.23
N ALA A 12 -32.95 3.98 -20.73
CA ALA A 12 -32.52 2.99 -19.73
C ALA A 12 -31.96 3.47 -18.38
N LEU A 13 -32.83 3.37 -17.36
CA LEU A 13 -32.47 3.08 -15.98
C LEU A 13 -31.56 1.85 -15.92
N PHE A 14 -30.28 2.02 -15.60
CA PHE A 14 -29.43 0.92 -15.16
C PHE A 14 -29.82 0.53 -13.73
N ALA A 15 -30.71 -0.46 -13.62
CA ALA A 15 -30.86 -1.24 -12.40
C ALA A 15 -29.71 -2.25 -12.32
N ALA A 16 -28.66 -1.95 -11.54
CA ALA A 16 -27.65 -2.92 -11.18
C ALA A 16 -28.18 -3.78 -10.00
N PRO A 17 -28.28 -5.11 -10.13
CA PRO A 17 -28.60 -5.98 -8.99
C PRO A 17 -27.44 -5.95 -8.00
N GLY A 18 -27.79 -5.83 -6.72
CA GLY A 18 -26.84 -5.85 -5.62
C GLY A 18 -25.94 -7.07 -5.65
N ALA A 19 -24.64 -6.83 -5.82
CA ALA A 19 -23.64 -7.75 -5.33
C ALA A 19 -23.67 -7.65 -3.81
N ALA A 20 -24.30 -8.63 -3.16
CA ALA A 20 -24.00 -8.95 -1.78
C ALA A 20 -22.49 -9.15 -1.68
N ALA A 21 -21.78 -8.16 -1.16
CA ALA A 21 -20.42 -8.33 -0.70
C ALA A 21 -20.50 -9.37 0.42
N ALA A 22 -20.13 -10.60 0.10
CA ALA A 22 -19.83 -11.60 1.10
C ALA A 22 -18.83 -10.96 2.07
N ASP A 23 -19.22 -10.87 3.33
CA ASP A 23 -18.39 -10.42 4.43
C ASP A 23 -17.06 -11.20 4.38
N PRO A 24 -15.91 -10.55 4.14
CA PRO A 24 -14.66 -11.25 3.95
C PRO A 24 -14.24 -11.81 5.30
N ALA A 25 -14.65 -13.05 5.58
CA ALA A 25 -14.10 -13.91 6.60
C ALA A 25 -13.86 -13.18 7.93
N ALA A 26 -14.90 -13.07 8.76
CA ALA A 26 -14.84 -12.85 10.21
C ALA A 26 -13.43 -12.48 10.67
N ALA A 27 -13.10 -11.19 10.59
CA ALA A 27 -11.77 -10.70 10.87
C ALA A 27 -11.36 -11.26 12.23
N VAL A 28 -10.34 -12.14 12.23
CA VAL A 28 -9.79 -12.68 13.46
C VAL A 28 -9.26 -11.49 14.23
N ASP A 29 -10.02 -11.04 15.23
CA ASP A 29 -9.67 -9.87 16.00
C ASP A 29 -8.36 -10.17 16.74
N ARG A 30 -7.28 -9.51 16.32
CA ARG A 30 -5.92 -9.75 16.77
C ARG A 30 -5.36 -8.42 17.22
N ALA A 31 -4.76 -8.39 18.41
CA ALA A 31 -4.03 -7.21 18.85
C ALA A 31 -2.79 -6.97 17.97
N PRO A 32 -2.35 -5.70 17.80
CA PRO A 32 -1.09 -5.39 17.15
C PRO A 32 0.10 -6.13 17.78
N PRO A 33 1.19 -6.39 17.01
CA PRO A 33 2.41 -6.96 17.57
C PRO A 33 2.97 -6.09 18.69
N SER A 34 3.39 -6.70 19.80
CA SER A 34 3.94 -5.97 20.96
C SER A 34 5.34 -5.39 20.73
N LYS A 35 6.04 -5.86 19.69
CA LYS A 35 7.37 -5.39 19.28
C LYS A 35 7.35 -4.99 17.81
N THR A 36 8.26 -4.11 17.43
CA THR A 36 8.49 -3.77 16.02
C THR A 36 8.78 -5.05 15.22
N PRO A 37 8.04 -5.35 14.14
CA PRO A 37 8.15 -6.63 13.44
C PRO A 37 9.55 -6.95 12.91
N SER A 38 10.34 -5.93 12.55
CA SER A 38 11.73 -6.12 12.11
C SER A 38 12.69 -6.58 13.22
N LEU A 39 12.34 -6.37 14.49
CA LEU A 39 13.10 -6.84 15.65
C LEU A 39 12.72 -8.26 16.07
N MET A 40 11.65 -8.83 15.51
CA MET A 40 11.23 -10.20 15.79
C MET A 40 12.06 -11.20 14.98
N THR A 41 12.28 -12.37 15.58
CA THR A 41 12.88 -13.53 14.92
C THR A 41 11.89 -14.16 13.93
N PRO A 42 12.37 -14.92 12.92
CA PRO A 42 11.48 -15.61 11.98
C PRO A 42 10.47 -16.55 12.68
N THR A 43 10.88 -17.19 13.78
CA THR A 43 10.02 -18.07 14.58
C THR A 43 8.91 -17.30 15.27
N GLU A 44 9.24 -16.17 15.92
CA GLU A 44 8.23 -15.31 16.56
C GLU A 44 7.23 -14.76 15.52
N ILE A 45 7.70 -14.37 14.34
CA ILE A 45 6.83 -13.87 13.26
C ILE A 45 5.91 -14.99 12.75
N LYS A 46 6.44 -16.20 12.57
CA LYS A 46 5.64 -17.36 12.15
C LYS A 46 4.54 -17.65 13.17
N ALA A 47 4.88 -17.69 14.45
CA ALA A 47 3.94 -17.92 15.54
C ALA A 47 2.88 -16.81 15.61
N TYR A 48 3.27 -15.55 15.39
CA TYR A 48 2.32 -14.43 15.37
C TYR A 48 1.34 -14.51 14.20
N ASN A 49 1.82 -14.88 13.00
CA ASN A 49 0.99 -14.98 11.80
C ASN A 49 0.13 -16.25 11.76
N GLU A 50 0.33 -17.20 12.67
CA GLU A 50 -0.44 -18.44 12.71
C GLU A 50 -1.91 -18.14 13.00
N GLY A 51 -2.80 -18.66 12.15
CA GLY A 51 -4.24 -18.38 12.21
C GLY A 51 -4.65 -16.98 11.73
N LEU A 52 -3.72 -16.12 11.29
CA LEU A 52 -4.06 -14.85 10.65
C LEU A 52 -4.17 -15.02 9.12
N PRO A 53 -5.23 -14.50 8.48
CA PRO A 53 -5.27 -14.44 7.03
C PRO A 53 -4.21 -13.45 6.51
N GLN A 54 -3.64 -13.73 5.32
CA GLN A 54 -2.59 -12.89 4.73
C GLN A 54 -3.05 -11.46 4.39
N THR A 55 -4.37 -11.24 4.33
CA THR A 55 -5.02 -9.95 4.11
C THR A 55 -5.23 -9.15 5.40
N HIS A 56 -5.01 -9.77 6.57
CA HIS A 56 -5.24 -9.11 7.86
C HIS A 56 -4.35 -7.86 8.01
N PRO A 57 -4.86 -6.75 8.57
CA PRO A 57 -4.08 -5.51 8.76
C PRO A 57 -2.75 -5.75 9.50
N TYR A 58 -2.78 -6.59 10.53
CA TYR A 58 -1.60 -6.89 11.34
C TYR A 58 -0.76 -8.08 10.84
N TYR A 59 -1.11 -8.72 9.73
CA TYR A 59 -0.28 -9.80 9.20
C TYR A 59 1.12 -9.28 8.84
N ILE A 60 2.16 -9.91 9.39
CA ILE A 60 3.55 -9.45 9.23
C ILE A 60 4.12 -10.01 7.93
N LYS A 61 4.60 -9.12 7.05
CA LYS A 61 5.34 -9.47 5.83
C LYS A 61 6.77 -8.97 5.91
N CYS A 62 7.71 -9.87 5.64
CA CYS A 62 9.13 -9.56 5.53
C CYS A 62 9.55 -9.50 4.06
N ARG A 63 10.27 -8.44 3.70
CA ARG A 63 10.98 -8.31 2.42
C ARG A 63 12.48 -8.44 2.66
N LYS A 64 13.15 -9.21 1.81
CA LYS A 64 14.61 -9.35 1.80
C LYS A 64 15.16 -8.62 0.59
N THR A 65 16.13 -7.75 0.80
CA THR A 65 16.79 -6.98 -0.25
C THR A 65 18.29 -7.21 -0.17
N LEU A 66 18.95 -7.34 -1.33
CA LEU A 66 20.41 -7.39 -1.39
C LEU A 66 20.97 -6.00 -1.16
N GLU A 67 22.06 -5.88 -0.40
CA GLU A 67 22.73 -4.60 -0.22
C GLU A 67 23.55 -4.27 -1.46
N ILE A 68 23.31 -3.10 -2.05
CA ILE A 68 24.08 -2.63 -3.21
C ILE A 68 25.55 -2.51 -2.78
N GLY A 69 26.45 -3.14 -3.53
CA GLY A 69 27.88 -3.21 -3.19
C GLY A 69 28.27 -4.41 -2.31
N SER A 70 27.34 -5.31 -1.96
CA SER A 70 27.65 -6.58 -1.28
C SER A 70 26.94 -7.76 -1.93
N LEU A 71 27.72 -8.78 -2.35
CA LEU A 71 27.16 -10.03 -2.92
C LEU A 71 26.54 -10.96 -1.87
N VAL A 72 26.90 -10.77 -0.59
CA VAL A 72 26.55 -11.69 0.49
C VAL A 72 25.58 -11.09 1.51
N LYS A 73 25.61 -9.76 1.71
CA LYS A 73 24.79 -9.10 2.72
C LYS A 73 23.35 -8.96 2.26
N LYS A 74 22.43 -9.46 3.07
CA LYS A 74 20.98 -9.41 2.84
C LYS A 74 20.31 -8.65 3.96
N ASN A 75 19.67 -7.54 3.63
CA ASN A 75 18.88 -6.78 4.58
C ASN A 75 17.46 -7.34 4.63
N ARG A 76 16.91 -7.48 5.83
CA ARG A 76 15.53 -7.93 6.05
C ARG A 76 14.75 -6.82 6.72
N VAL A 77 13.65 -6.43 6.11
CA VAL A 77 12.72 -5.46 6.67
C VAL A 77 11.35 -6.12 6.77
N CYS A 78 10.78 -6.11 7.96
CA CYS A 78 9.48 -6.68 8.26
C CYS A 78 8.55 -5.60 8.81
N HIS A 79 7.32 -5.57 8.28
CA HIS A 79 6.25 -4.68 8.71
C HIS A 79 4.92 -5.43 8.67
N THR A 80 3.93 -4.93 9.42
CA THR A 80 2.53 -5.35 9.24
C THR A 80 1.99 -4.83 7.89
N ASN A 81 0.90 -5.42 7.39
CA ASN A 81 0.28 -4.96 6.14
C ASN A 81 -0.12 -3.48 6.20
N GLU A 82 -0.65 -3.00 7.33
CA GLU A 82 -0.96 -1.58 7.54
C GLU A 82 0.31 -0.69 7.47
N GLN A 83 1.41 -1.11 8.09
CA GLN A 83 2.66 -0.36 8.09
C GLN A 83 3.26 -0.30 6.68
N TRP A 84 3.15 -1.39 5.91
CA TRP A 84 3.57 -1.39 4.52
C TRP A 84 2.81 -0.38 3.67
N LYS A 85 1.52 -0.12 3.93
CA LYS A 85 0.77 0.92 3.23
C LYS A 85 1.37 2.31 3.50
N VAL A 86 1.71 2.59 4.76
CA VAL A 86 2.35 3.84 5.17
C VAL A 86 3.73 3.98 4.54
N VAL A 87 4.57 2.96 4.61
CA VAL A 87 5.94 2.97 4.05
C VAL A 87 5.92 3.22 2.54
N ILE A 88 4.99 2.60 1.80
CA ILE A 88 4.88 2.80 0.35
C ILE A 88 4.41 4.22 0.01
N ALA A 89 3.43 4.73 0.75
CA ALA A 89 2.95 6.09 0.57
C ALA A 89 4.06 7.11 0.86
N GLN A 90 4.75 6.96 1.99
CA GLN A 90 5.87 7.83 2.38
C GLN A 90 7.01 7.75 1.38
N GLY A 91 7.43 6.56 0.96
CA GLY A 91 8.52 6.41 -0.01
C GLY A 91 8.24 7.06 -1.36
N SER A 92 6.97 7.12 -1.77
CA SER A 92 6.57 7.84 -2.99
C SER A 92 6.68 9.36 -2.83
N GLN A 93 6.37 9.87 -1.63
CA GLN A 93 6.53 11.29 -1.31
C GLN A 93 8.01 11.66 -1.19
N ASP A 94 8.80 10.88 -0.46
CA ASP A 94 10.24 11.10 -0.28
C ASP A 94 10.98 11.16 -1.64
N ALA A 95 10.58 10.32 -2.59
CA ALA A 95 11.14 10.33 -3.94
C ALA A 95 10.85 11.64 -4.69
N ARG A 96 9.63 12.19 -4.55
CA ARG A 96 9.25 13.48 -5.13
C ARG A 96 10.01 14.61 -4.46
N ASP A 97 10.02 14.64 -3.13
CA ASP A 97 10.69 15.68 -2.36
C ASP A 97 12.20 15.71 -2.66
N THR A 98 12.81 14.54 -2.87
CA THR A 98 14.20 14.44 -3.32
C THR A 98 14.39 15.04 -4.71
N ALA A 99 13.52 14.74 -5.67
CA ALA A 99 13.60 15.29 -7.02
C ALA A 99 13.40 16.82 -7.04
N GLU A 100 12.45 17.33 -6.27
CA GLU A 100 12.20 18.76 -6.11
C GLU A 100 13.39 19.47 -5.46
N ALA A 101 13.96 18.89 -4.40
CA ALA A 101 15.13 19.45 -3.73
C ALA A 101 16.36 19.54 -4.66
N MET A 102 16.56 18.55 -5.53
CA MET A 102 17.64 18.56 -6.52
C MET A 102 17.40 19.60 -7.62
N THR A 103 16.16 19.74 -8.10
CA THR A 103 15.78 20.73 -9.12
C THR A 103 15.89 22.16 -8.57
N ALA A 104 15.38 22.40 -7.36
CA ALA A 104 15.42 23.72 -6.72
C ALA A 104 16.85 24.25 -6.50
N LYS A 105 17.82 23.37 -6.21
CA LYS A 105 19.23 23.75 -6.08
C LYS A 105 19.88 24.14 -7.41
N GLY A 106 19.41 23.61 -8.54
CA GLY A 106 19.87 24.01 -9.87
C GLY A 106 19.36 25.37 -10.32
N LEU A 107 18.17 25.77 -9.86
CA LEU A 107 17.52 27.04 -10.22
C LEU A 107 17.92 28.23 -9.34
N ASN A 108 18.46 27.99 -8.14
CA ASN A 108 18.79 29.03 -7.16
C ASN A 108 20.27 29.48 -7.19
N SER A 109 21.02 29.16 -8.25
CA SER A 109 22.44 29.56 -8.44
C SER A 109 22.57 30.86 -9.25
N SER A 110 21.66 31.81 -9.08
CA SER A 110 21.69 33.12 -9.77
C SER A 110 21.07 34.21 -8.91
N ASN A 111 21.86 34.78 -8.00
CA ASN A 111 21.83 36.19 -7.57
C ASN A 111 23.03 36.48 -6.69
#